data_AF-A0A3R7E3D8-F1
#
_entry.id   AF-A0A3R7E3D8-F1
#
_cell.length_a   1.000
_cell.length_b   1.000
_cell.length_c   1.000
_cell.angle_alpha   90.00
_cell.angle_beta   90.00
_cell.angle_gamma   90.00
#
_symmetry.space_group_name_H-M   'P 1'
#
loop_
_entity.id
_entity.type
_entity.pdbx_description
1 polymer ?
#
loop_
_entity_poly.entity_id
_entity_poly.type
_entity_poly.pdbx_seq_one_letter_code
_entity_poly.pdbx_strand_id
1 'polypeptide(L)'
;MELDEETVNRIIKAISLKKGLSRWEARTALHKYICEGKCEWYKTRSADAGFDRHSLKEDTRVVIEEAIKEYMPNVNLKDAKRRIHRILCPS
;
A
#
# COMPACT_ATOMS: atom_id res chain seq x y z
N MET A 1 -8.75 14.58 12.04
CA MET A 1 -8.03 14.45 10.75
C MET A 1 -8.41 13.13 10.12
N GLU A 2 -9.31 13.21 9.15
CA GLU A 2 -9.54 12.13 8.19
C GLU A 2 -8.26 11.93 7.36
N LEU A 3 -8.05 10.74 6.83
CA LEU A 3 -6.90 10.50 5.94
C LEU A 3 -7.31 11.01 4.56
N ASP A 4 -6.61 12.01 4.03
CA ASP A 4 -6.90 12.55 2.70
C ASP A 4 -6.17 11.76 1.60
N GLU A 5 -6.76 11.70 0.40
CA GLU A 5 -6.15 11.05 -0.78
C GLU A 5 -4.74 11.57 -1.08
N GLU A 6 -4.47 12.83 -0.75
CA GLU A 6 -3.16 13.44 -0.89
C GLU A 6 -2.09 12.72 -0.05
N THR A 7 -2.42 12.35 1.20
CA THR A 7 -1.49 11.62 2.08
C THR A 7 -1.14 10.27 1.49
N VAL A 8 -2.13 9.54 0.97
CA VAL A 8 -1.91 8.25 0.30
C VAL A 8 -1.06 8.42 -0.96
N ASN A 9 -1.31 9.46 -1.75
CA ASN A 9 -0.49 9.77 -2.92
C ASN A 9 0.98 10.09 -2.56
N ARG A 10 1.22 10.79 -1.45
CA ARG A 10 2.58 11.04 -0.93
C ARG A 10 3.28 9.75 -0.52
N ILE A 11 2.58 8.85 0.18
CA ILE A 11 3.12 7.52 0.53
C ILE A 11 3.48 6.71 -0.73
N ILE A 12 2.60 6.68 -1.73
CA ILE A 12 2.86 6.00 -3.02
C ILE A 12 4.10 6.60 -3.70
N LYS A 13 4.20 7.93 -3.73
CA LYS A 13 5.34 8.63 -4.33
C LYS A 13 6.65 8.29 -3.60
N ALA A 14 6.63 8.27 -2.27
CA ALA A 14 7.79 7.90 -1.47
C ALA A 14 8.26 6.46 -1.76
N ILE A 15 7.32 5.50 -1.84
CA ILE A 15 7.63 4.11 -2.20
C ILE A 15 8.21 4.02 -3.62
N SER A 16 7.59 4.73 -4.58
CA SER A 16 8.04 4.80 -5.97
C SER A 16 9.49 5.28 -6.06
N LEU A 17 9.83 6.39 -5.39
CA LEU A 17 11.18 6.93 -5.38
C LEU A 17 12.19 6.01 -4.68
N LYS A 18 11.85 5.48 -3.50
CA LYS A 18 12.77 4.64 -2.70
C LYS A 18 13.04 3.28 -3.35
N LYS A 19 12.14 2.78 -4.20
CA LYS A 19 12.27 1.48 -4.88
C LYS A 19 12.54 1.56 -6.38
N GLY A 20 12.57 2.76 -6.96
CA GLY A 20 12.65 2.93 -8.42
C GLY A 20 11.46 2.29 -9.15
N LEU A 21 10.30 2.22 -8.51
CA LEU A 21 9.08 1.62 -9.05
C LEU A 21 8.23 2.68 -9.75
N SER A 22 7.49 2.28 -10.77
CA SER A 22 6.43 3.12 -11.35
C SER A 22 5.37 3.45 -10.30
N ARG A 23 4.64 4.56 -10.48
CA ARG A 23 3.53 4.92 -9.56
C ARG A 23 2.51 3.78 -9.42
N TRP A 24 2.20 3.09 -10.52
CA TRP A 24 1.30 1.93 -10.51
C TRP A 24 1.86 0.79 -9.68
N GLU A 25 3.12 0.43 -9.87
CA GLU A 25 3.80 -0.63 -9.11
C GLU A 25 3.88 -0.30 -7.61
N ALA A 26 4.20 0.95 -7.26
CA ALA A 26 4.25 1.43 -5.88
C ALA A 26 2.87 1.43 -5.21
N ARG A 27 1.83 1.93 -5.92
CA ARG A 27 0.44 1.84 -5.44
C ARG A 27 0.06 0.39 -5.19
N THR A 28 0.44 -0.49 -6.11
CA THR A 28 0.09 -1.89 -6.03
C THR A 28 0.83 -2.55 -4.87
N ALA A 29 2.13 -2.32 -4.69
CA ALA A 29 2.95 -2.80 -3.56
C ALA A 29 2.36 -2.36 -2.20
N LEU A 30 2.00 -1.08 -2.08
CA LEU A 30 1.29 -0.54 -0.91
C LEU A 30 -0.03 -1.29 -0.68
N HIS A 31 -0.81 -1.51 -1.74
CA HIS A 31 -2.05 -2.26 -1.65
C HIS A 31 -1.84 -3.72 -1.20
N LYS A 32 -0.82 -4.43 -1.71
CA LYS A 32 -0.49 -5.82 -1.25
C LYS A 32 -0.23 -5.83 0.26
N TYR A 33 0.58 -4.88 0.71
CA TYR A 33 1.01 -4.77 2.09
C TYR A 33 -0.16 -4.51 3.07
N ILE A 34 -1.15 -3.70 2.66
CA ILE A 34 -2.28 -3.34 3.53
C ILE A 34 -3.50 -4.27 3.38
N CYS A 35 -3.77 -4.81 2.19
CA CYS A 35 -4.94 -5.66 1.93
C CYS A 35 -4.68 -7.10 2.39
N GLU A 36 -3.44 -7.58 2.35
CA GLU A 36 -3.07 -8.96 2.71
C GLU A 36 -3.89 -10.03 1.95
N GLY A 37 -4.41 -9.69 0.77
CA GLY A 37 -5.23 -10.58 -0.06
C GLY A 37 -6.71 -10.68 0.33
N LYS A 38 -7.23 -9.80 1.19
CA LYS A 38 -8.63 -9.86 1.69
C LYS A 38 -9.67 -9.21 0.76
N CYS A 39 -9.23 -8.36 -0.17
CA CYS A 39 -10.08 -7.55 -1.04
C CYS A 39 -10.50 -8.29 -2.33
N GLU A 40 -11.71 -7.99 -2.86
CA GLU A 40 -12.27 -8.68 -4.03
C GLU A 40 -11.44 -8.51 -5.30
N TRP A 41 -10.81 -7.34 -5.49
CA TRP A 41 -9.86 -7.13 -6.59
C TRP A 41 -8.74 -8.17 -6.57
N TYR A 42 -8.24 -8.51 -5.39
CA TYR A 42 -7.25 -9.57 -5.23
C TYR A 42 -7.83 -10.94 -5.58
N LYS A 43 -9.06 -11.24 -5.16
CA LYS A 43 -9.71 -12.53 -5.48
C LYS A 43 -9.97 -12.71 -6.98
N THR A 44 -10.27 -11.62 -7.69
CA THR A 44 -10.75 -11.67 -9.07
C THR A 44 -9.70 -11.33 -10.11
N ARG A 45 -8.67 -10.55 -9.78
CA ARG A 45 -7.66 -10.06 -10.74
C ARG A 45 -6.22 -10.41 -10.38
N SER A 46 -5.94 -10.99 -9.21
CA SER A 46 -4.56 -11.36 -8.86
C SER A 46 -3.99 -12.48 -9.75
N ALA A 47 -4.82 -13.44 -10.17
CA ALA A 47 -4.41 -14.51 -11.07
C ALA A 47 -4.03 -13.98 -12.46
N ASP A 48 -4.90 -13.16 -13.07
CA ASP A 48 -4.65 -12.52 -14.38
C ASP A 48 -3.46 -11.55 -14.38
N ALA A 49 -3.19 -10.88 -13.25
CA ALA A 49 -2.06 -9.97 -13.13
C ALA A 49 -0.73 -10.65 -12.78
N GLY A 50 -0.68 -12.00 -12.69
CA GLY A 50 0.51 -12.72 -12.24
C GLY A 50 0.93 -12.38 -10.81
N PHE A 51 -0.05 -12.02 -9.98
CA PHE A 51 0.14 -11.34 -8.71
C PHE A 51 0.16 -12.33 -7.54
N ASP A 52 1.36 -12.85 -7.22
CA ASP A 52 1.51 -13.73 -6.07
C ASP A 52 1.36 -12.95 -4.74
N ARG A 53 0.50 -13.46 -3.85
CA ARG A 53 0.16 -12.85 -2.55
C ARG A 53 1.32 -12.83 -1.55
N HIS A 54 2.34 -13.66 -1.77
CA HIS A 54 3.56 -13.76 -0.97
C HIS A 54 4.75 -13.03 -1.62
N SER A 55 4.66 -12.60 -2.89
CA SER A 55 5.76 -11.97 -3.65
C SER A 55 6.25 -10.60 -3.16
N LEU A 56 5.62 -10.00 -2.14
CA LEU A 56 6.11 -8.72 -1.63
C LEU A 56 7.40 -8.94 -0.83
N LYS A 57 8.53 -8.59 -1.45
CA LYS A 57 9.87 -8.70 -0.86
C LYS A 57 9.94 -7.97 0.48
N GLU A 58 10.69 -8.53 1.42
CA GLU A 58 10.84 -7.99 2.77
C GLU A 58 11.39 -6.55 2.77
N ASP A 59 12.35 -6.25 1.89
CA ASP A 59 12.89 -4.90 1.73
C ASP A 59 11.82 -3.87 1.33
N THR A 60 10.81 -4.32 0.57
CA THR A 60 9.68 -3.47 0.14
C THR A 60 8.71 -3.25 1.29
N ARG A 61 8.50 -4.26 2.15
CA ARG A 61 7.68 -4.13 3.36
C ARG A 61 8.25 -3.07 4.30
N VAL A 62 9.56 -3.10 4.55
CA VAL A 62 10.24 -2.12 5.41
C VAL A 62 10.04 -0.71 4.87
N VAL A 63 10.27 -0.49 3.57
CA VAL A 63 10.09 0.84 2.96
C VAL A 63 8.64 1.32 3.03
N ILE A 64 7.67 0.43 2.87
CA ILE A 64 6.25 0.79 3.02
C ILE A 64 5.95 1.19 4.47
N GLU A 65 6.42 0.43 5.46
CA GLU A 65 6.23 0.75 6.87
C GLU A 65 6.87 2.09 7.26
N GLU A 66 8.09 2.33 6.80
CA GLU A 66 8.78 3.61 7.01
C GLU A 66 8.01 4.77 6.38
N ALA A 67 7.54 4.61 5.13
CA ALA A 67 6.73 5.64 4.47
C ALA A 67 5.43 5.89 5.24
N ILE A 68 4.75 4.85 5.72
CA ILE A 68 3.53 5.03 6.53
C ILE A 68 3.85 5.79 7.83
N LYS A 69 4.94 5.44 8.54
CA LYS A 69 5.35 6.13 9.77
C LYS A 69 5.74 7.59 9.51
N GLU A 70 6.39 7.87 8.37
CA GLU A 70 6.82 9.21 7.96
C GLU A 70 5.61 10.13 7.73
N TYR A 71 4.58 9.65 7.02
CA TYR A 71 3.42 10.47 6.65
C TYR A 71 2.22 10.33 7.61
N MET A 72 2.24 9.35 8.51
CA MET A 72 1.20 9.12 9.53
C MET A 72 1.79 8.85 10.93
N PRO A 73 2.66 9.73 11.47
CA PRO A 73 3.46 9.45 12.67
C PRO A 73 2.63 9.24 13.94
N ASN A 74 1.43 9.84 14.01
CA ASN A 74 0.54 9.76 15.18
C ASN A 74 -0.50 8.64 15.07
N VAL A 75 -0.39 7.77 14.07
CA VAL A 75 -1.35 6.67 13.84
C VAL A 75 -0.60 5.35 13.94
N ASN A 76 -1.11 4.44 14.78
CA ASN A 76 -0.52 3.10 14.83
C ASN A 76 -0.66 2.40 13.47
N LEU A 77 0.25 1.49 13.18
CA LEU A 77 0.35 0.85 11.87
C LEU A 77 -0.93 0.10 11.46
N LYS A 78 -1.64 -0.51 12.41
CA LYS A 78 -2.89 -1.24 12.15
C LYS A 78 -4.01 -0.30 11.68
N ASP A 79 -4.17 0.84 12.35
CA ASP A 79 -5.14 1.85 11.97
C ASP A 79 -4.74 2.58 10.68
N ALA A 80 -3.45 2.83 10.48
CA ALA A 80 -2.94 3.39 9.23
C ALA A 80 -3.26 2.49 8.03
N LYS A 81 -2.97 1.18 8.14
CA LYS A 81 -3.35 0.17 7.13
C LYS A 81 -4.84 0.24 6.79
N ARG A 82 -5.71 0.27 7.82
CA ARG A 82 -7.17 0.34 7.64
C ARG A 82 -7.60 1.62 6.91
N ARG A 83 -7.06 2.78 7.29
CA ARG A 83 -7.40 4.08 6.67
C ARG A 83 -6.94 4.15 5.22
N ILE A 84 -5.69 3.75 4.94
CA ILE A 84 -5.14 3.72 3.58
C ILE A 84 -5.95 2.74 2.71
N HIS A 85 -6.35 1.58 3.26
CA HIS A 85 -7.12 0.60 2.50
C HIS A 85 -8.47 1.14 2.04
N ARG A 86 -9.17 1.93 2.87
CA ARG A 86 -10.45 2.56 2.47
C ARG A 86 -10.31 3.48 1.26
N ILE A 87 -9.14 4.10 1.08
CA ILE A 87 -8.85 5.00 -0.04
C ILE A 87 -8.36 4.22 -1.27
N LEU A 88 -7.50 3.22 -1.07
CA LEU A 88 -6.94 2.44 -2.17
C LEU A 88 -7.90 1.41 -2.75
N CYS A 89 -8.77 0.88 -1.90
CA CYS A 89 -9.79 -0.11 -2.21
C CYS A 89 -11.11 0.32 -1.55
N PRO A 90 -11.79 1.34 -2.10
CA PRO A 90 -13.15 1.64 -1.73
C PRO A 90 -14.02 0.50 -2.28
N SER A 91 -14.30 -0.48 -1.42
CA SER A 91 -15.38 -1.45 -1.65
C SER A 91 -16.71 -0.81 -1.26
#